data_AF-A0A931VQ67-F1
#
_entry.id   AF-A0A931VQ67-F1
#
_cell.length_a   1.000
_cell.length_b   1.000
_cell.length_c   1.000
_cell.angle_alpha   90.00
_cell.angle_beta   90.00
_cell.angle_gamma   90.00
#
_symmetry.space_group_name_H-M   'P 1'
#
loop_
_entity.id
_entity.type
_entity.pdbx_description
1 polymer ?
#
loop_
_entity_poly.entity_id
_entity_poly.type
_entity_poly.pdbx_seq_one_letter_code
_entity_poly.pdbx_strand_id
1 'polypeptide(L)'
;MSNIENGKLKIASNGKIAVPRLVPRVVRYQLARFCEWGETKPGEYHYHITPHSLTKAKEQGLKVEHLLALLAKHSDAGIPPVLVKALKRWELNGTEARAETQTVLKVSRPEVLEELRRSKAARFLGEPLGPTTVIVKGGAIQKVMDALTELGLLAEDLTEEK
;
A
#
# COMPACT_ATOMS: atom_id res chain seq x y z
N MET A 1 -22.95 6.38 -36.08
CA MET A 1 -22.24 5.12 -35.74
C MET A 1 -22.64 4.70 -34.34
N SER A 2 -23.40 3.63 -34.20
CA SER A 2 -23.67 3.00 -32.90
C SER A 2 -22.33 2.56 -32.31
N ASN A 3 -21.90 3.19 -31.20
CA ASN A 3 -20.73 2.76 -30.45
C ASN A 3 -21.08 1.41 -29.81
N ILE A 4 -20.73 0.31 -30.47
CA ILE A 4 -20.93 -1.04 -29.92
C ILE A 4 -19.97 -1.19 -28.75
N GLU A 5 -20.49 -1.15 -27.52
CA GLU A 5 -19.73 -1.33 -26.29
C GLU A 5 -19.69 -2.82 -25.90
N ASN A 6 -18.95 -3.65 -26.63
CA ASN A 6 -18.86 -5.11 -26.42
C ASN A 6 -17.47 -5.59 -25.96
N GLY A 7 -16.58 -4.67 -25.60
CA GLY A 7 -15.22 -5.01 -25.17
C GLY A 7 -15.19 -5.88 -23.91
N LYS A 8 -14.16 -6.71 -23.80
CA LYS A 8 -13.91 -7.59 -22.66
C LYS A 8 -12.69 -7.14 -21.87
N LEU A 9 -12.74 -7.37 -20.56
CA LEU A 9 -11.67 -7.10 -19.61
C LEU A 9 -10.60 -8.20 -19.66
N LYS A 10 -9.34 -7.83 -19.45
CA LYS A 10 -8.25 -8.77 -19.17
C LYS A 10 -7.79 -8.59 -17.73
N ILE A 11 -7.69 -9.68 -16.98
CA ILE A 11 -7.38 -9.65 -15.55
C ILE A 11 -6.13 -10.48 -15.30
N ALA A 12 -5.12 -9.85 -14.69
CA ALA A 12 -3.90 -10.53 -14.25
C ALA A 12 -4.05 -11.03 -12.80
N SER A 13 -3.27 -12.06 -12.43
CA SER A 13 -3.29 -12.66 -11.09
C SER A 13 -2.89 -11.70 -9.96
N ASN A 14 -2.14 -10.64 -10.27
CA ASN A 14 -1.71 -9.60 -9.33
C ASN A 14 -2.73 -8.45 -9.16
N GLY A 15 -3.95 -8.60 -9.69
CA GLY A 15 -5.01 -7.60 -9.56
C GLY A 15 -4.93 -6.44 -10.55
N LYS A 16 -4.00 -6.47 -11.53
CA LYS A 16 -4.01 -5.53 -12.65
C LYS A 16 -5.13 -5.90 -13.63
N ILE A 17 -5.89 -4.90 -14.07
CA ILE A 17 -7.01 -5.05 -15.00
C ILE A 17 -6.76 -4.12 -16.19
N ALA A 18 -6.74 -4.68 -17.40
CA ALA A 18 -6.73 -3.92 -18.64
C ALA A 18 -8.17 -3.83 -19.19
N VAL A 19 -8.60 -2.61 -19.50
CA VAL A 19 -9.99 -2.28 -19.85
C VAL A 19 -10.00 -1.52 -21.18
N PRO A 20 -10.25 -2.20 -22.31
CA PRO A 20 -10.38 -1.54 -23.60
C PRO A 20 -11.48 -0.48 -23.62
N ARG A 21 -11.34 0.56 -24.46
CA ARG A 21 -12.35 1.62 -24.62
C ARG A 21 -13.75 1.13 -25.01
N LEU A 22 -13.83 -0.04 -25.64
CA LEU A 22 -15.10 -0.67 -26.04
C LEU A 22 -15.82 -1.39 -24.90
N VAL A 23 -15.21 -1.55 -23.72
CA VAL A 23 -15.92 -2.06 -22.52
C VAL A 23 -16.99 -1.04 -22.12
N PRO A 24 -18.23 -1.43 -21.75
CA PRO A 24 -19.28 -0.47 -21.42
C PRO A 24 -18.89 0.59 -20.39
N ARG A 25 -19.30 1.85 -20.60
CA ARG A 25 -18.87 2.96 -19.71
C ARG A 25 -19.26 2.73 -18.26
N VAL A 26 -20.43 2.14 -18.04
CA VAL A 26 -20.93 1.78 -16.71
C VAL A 26 -20.02 0.78 -16.01
N VAL A 27 -19.46 -0.18 -16.74
CA VAL A 27 -18.51 -1.16 -16.20
C VAL A 27 -17.19 -0.48 -15.83
N ARG A 28 -16.70 0.44 -16.66
CA ARG A 28 -15.49 1.22 -16.34
C ARG A 28 -15.68 2.06 -15.08
N TYR A 29 -16.82 2.72 -14.96
CA TYR A 29 -17.18 3.49 -13.76
C TYR A 29 -17.27 2.58 -12.51
N GLN A 30 -17.93 1.44 -12.62
CA GLN A 30 -18.04 0.48 -11.51
C GLN A 30 -16.66 -0.06 -11.08
N LEU A 31 -15.79 -0.42 -12.03
CA LEU A 31 -14.42 -0.86 -11.74
C LEU A 31 -13.61 0.22 -11.02
N ALA A 32 -13.73 1.48 -11.46
CA ALA A 32 -13.02 2.60 -10.84
C ALA A 32 -13.42 2.82 -9.35
N ARG A 33 -14.57 2.32 -8.90
CA ARG A 33 -14.97 2.37 -7.49
C ARG A 33 -14.27 1.32 -6.61
N PHE A 34 -13.69 0.28 -7.22
CA PHE A 34 -12.98 -0.80 -6.55
C PHE A 34 -11.46 -0.75 -6.74
N CYS A 35 -10.96 0.10 -7.63
CA CYS A 35 -9.58 0.06 -8.09
C CYS A 35 -8.93 1.44 -8.06
N GLU A 36 -7.60 1.43 -8.04
CA GLU A 36 -6.79 2.61 -8.34
C GLU A 36 -6.48 2.68 -9.84
N TRP A 37 -6.12 3.87 -10.30
CA TRP A 37 -5.60 4.08 -11.64
C TRP A 37 -4.21 3.47 -11.78
N GLY A 38 -4.02 2.67 -12.82
CA GLY A 38 -2.72 2.15 -13.24
C GLY A 38 -2.06 3.03 -14.31
N GLU A 39 -1.12 2.43 -15.03
CA GLU A 39 -0.42 3.07 -16.15
C GLU A 39 -1.39 3.56 -17.25
N THR A 40 -1.12 4.73 -17.81
CA THR A 40 -1.90 5.22 -18.95
C THR A 40 -1.34 4.63 -20.24
N LYS A 41 -2.18 3.92 -21.01
CA LYS A 41 -1.84 3.43 -22.35
C LYS A 41 -2.87 3.91 -23.38
N PRO A 42 -2.45 4.24 -24.62
CA PRO A 42 -3.41 4.59 -25.66
C PRO A 42 -4.42 3.47 -25.90
N GLY A 43 -5.71 3.81 -26.01
CA GLY A 43 -6.76 2.84 -26.33
C GLY A 43 -7.31 1.99 -25.18
N GLU A 44 -6.66 1.98 -24.01
CA GLU A 44 -7.08 1.17 -22.85
C GLU A 44 -6.98 1.96 -21.52
N TYR A 45 -7.79 1.58 -20.54
CA TYR A 45 -7.66 2.02 -19.16
C TYR A 45 -7.01 0.88 -18.36
N HIS A 46 -6.03 1.22 -17.52
CA HIS A 46 -5.48 0.26 -16.57
C HIS A 46 -5.95 0.59 -15.17
N TYR A 47 -6.41 -0.43 -14.48
CA TYR A 47 -6.79 -0.36 -13.07
C TYR A 47 -5.96 -1.37 -12.27
N HIS A 48 -5.80 -1.08 -10.98
CA HIS A 48 -5.19 -2.01 -10.04
C HIS A 48 -6.06 -2.16 -8.80
N ILE A 49 -6.41 -3.40 -8.48
CA ILE A 49 -7.05 -3.73 -7.20
C ILE A 49 -5.95 -3.71 -6.12
N THR A 50 -6.10 -2.85 -5.13
CA THR A 50 -5.21 -2.75 -3.97
C THR A 50 -6.01 -2.89 -2.68
N PRO A 51 -5.37 -3.26 -1.55
CA PRO A 51 -6.05 -3.23 -0.26
C PRO A 51 -6.64 -1.84 0.07
N HIS A 52 -5.97 -0.76 -0.35
CA HIS A 52 -6.45 0.61 -0.16
C HIS A 52 -7.71 0.91 -0.97
N SER A 53 -7.74 0.52 -2.25
CA SER A 53 -8.92 0.71 -3.10
C SER A 53 -10.12 -0.07 -2.61
N LEU A 54 -9.89 -1.29 -2.10
CA LEU A 54 -10.93 -2.13 -1.52
C LEU A 54 -11.46 -1.56 -0.21
N THR A 55 -10.61 -0.98 0.66
CA THR A 55 -11.07 -0.26 1.87
C THR A 55 -11.99 0.90 1.49
N LYS A 56 -11.58 1.74 0.52
CA LYS A 56 -12.41 2.84 0.02
C LYS A 56 -13.74 2.37 -0.58
N ALA A 57 -13.74 1.23 -1.27
CA ALA A 57 -14.96 0.63 -1.80
C ALA A 57 -15.90 0.21 -0.65
N LYS A 58 -15.35 -0.45 0.38
CA LYS A 58 -16.10 -0.88 1.57
C LYS A 58 -16.75 0.28 2.32
N GLU A 59 -16.04 1.40 2.47
CA GLU A 59 -16.57 2.64 3.05
C GLU A 59 -17.79 3.20 2.28
N GLN A 60 -17.88 2.92 0.98
CA GLN A 60 -19.03 3.26 0.13
C GLN A 60 -20.13 2.20 0.11
N GLY A 61 -20.08 1.20 1.01
CA GLY A 61 -21.04 0.09 1.05
C GLY A 61 -20.86 -0.94 -0.07
N LEU A 62 -19.72 -0.93 -0.77
CA LEU A 62 -19.42 -1.93 -1.79
C LEU A 62 -18.77 -3.17 -1.18
N LYS A 63 -19.14 -4.34 -1.70
CA LYS A 63 -18.64 -5.64 -1.24
C LYS A 63 -17.79 -6.32 -2.30
N VAL A 64 -16.92 -7.24 -1.87
CA VAL A 64 -16.06 -8.00 -2.78
C VAL A 64 -16.89 -8.88 -3.72
N GLU A 65 -18.03 -9.39 -3.27
CA GLU A 65 -18.96 -10.14 -4.13
C GLU A 65 -19.43 -9.36 -5.36
N HIS A 66 -19.67 -8.04 -5.22
CA HIS A 66 -20.05 -7.17 -6.35
C HIS A 66 -18.91 -7.05 -7.37
N LEU A 67 -17.67 -6.91 -6.89
CA LEU A 67 -16.49 -6.86 -7.75
C LEU A 67 -16.29 -8.19 -8.49
N LEU A 68 -16.39 -9.32 -7.79
CA LEU A 68 -16.27 -10.65 -8.41
C LEU A 68 -17.33 -10.87 -9.49
N ALA A 69 -18.60 -10.50 -9.23
CA ALA A 69 -19.67 -10.59 -10.21
C ALA A 69 -19.40 -9.71 -11.44
N LEU A 70 -18.92 -8.48 -11.23
CA LEU A 70 -18.56 -7.56 -12.31
C LEU A 70 -17.43 -8.11 -13.19
N LEU A 71 -16.36 -8.61 -12.57
CA LEU A 71 -15.21 -9.19 -13.26
C LEU A 71 -15.59 -10.47 -14.02
N ALA A 72 -16.37 -11.35 -13.41
CA ALA A 72 -16.80 -12.60 -14.04
C ALA A 72 -17.68 -12.34 -15.28
N LYS A 73 -18.58 -11.36 -15.21
CA LYS A 73 -19.49 -11.02 -16.32
C LYS A 73 -18.77 -10.40 -17.52
N HIS A 74 -17.72 -9.62 -17.29
CA HIS A 74 -17.10 -8.78 -18.31
C HIS A 74 -15.69 -9.22 -18.72
N SER A 75 -15.11 -10.24 -18.08
CA SER A 75 -13.88 -10.88 -18.53
C SER A 75 -14.13 -11.92 -19.62
N ASP A 76 -13.11 -12.18 -20.45
CA ASP A 76 -13.14 -13.21 -21.48
C ASP A 76 -12.61 -14.55 -20.96
N ALA A 77 -11.44 -14.51 -20.30
CA ALA A 77 -10.76 -15.68 -19.74
C ALA A 77 -11.17 -16.03 -18.30
N GLY A 78 -12.17 -15.36 -17.74
CA GLY A 78 -12.54 -15.47 -16.32
C GLY A 78 -11.55 -14.78 -15.37
N ILE A 79 -11.73 -15.03 -14.07
CA ILE A 79 -10.91 -14.45 -13.01
C ILE A 79 -9.84 -15.48 -12.58
N PRO A 80 -8.56 -15.11 -12.49
CA PRO A 80 -7.53 -15.99 -11.94
C PRO A 80 -7.92 -16.50 -10.54
N PRO A 81 -7.90 -17.83 -10.27
CA PRO A 81 -8.32 -18.38 -8.98
C PRO A 81 -7.56 -17.82 -7.77
N VAL A 82 -6.27 -17.51 -7.96
CA VAL A 82 -5.43 -16.87 -6.93
C VAL A 82 -5.96 -15.49 -6.56
N LEU A 83 -6.45 -14.71 -7.53
CA LEU A 83 -7.03 -13.39 -7.28
C LEU A 83 -8.37 -13.52 -6.54
N VAL A 84 -9.20 -14.50 -6.90
CA VAL A 84 -10.45 -14.79 -6.16
C VAL A 84 -10.15 -15.12 -4.70
N LYS A 85 -9.15 -15.98 -4.46
CA LYS A 85 -8.70 -16.33 -3.10
C LYS A 85 -8.19 -15.09 -2.34
N ALA A 86 -7.38 -14.25 -2.98
CA ALA A 86 -6.84 -13.04 -2.37
C ALA A 86 -7.95 -12.04 -1.98
N LEU A 87 -8.91 -11.81 -2.88
CA LEU A 87 -10.05 -10.92 -2.65
C LEU A 87 -10.93 -11.39 -1.47
N LYS A 88 -11.27 -12.68 -1.43
CA LYS A 88 -12.04 -13.26 -0.32
C LYS A 88 -11.27 -13.23 1.00
N ARG A 89 -9.96 -13.49 0.95
CA ARG A 89 -9.09 -13.42 2.14
C ARG A 89 -9.03 -12.00 2.69
N TRP A 90 -8.89 -11.00 1.83
CA TRP A 90 -8.91 -9.59 2.23
C TRP A 90 -10.27 -9.17 2.82
N GLU A 91 -11.39 -9.69 2.29
CA GLU A 91 -12.72 -9.39 2.85
C GLU A 91 -12.87 -9.84 4.31
N LEU A 92 -12.26 -10.98 4.66
CA LEU A 92 -12.31 -11.55 6.01
C LEU A 92 -11.26 -10.95 6.95
N ASN A 93 -10.03 -10.77 6.49
CA ASN A 93 -8.87 -10.45 7.34
C ASN A 93 -8.40 -8.99 7.21
N GLY A 94 -8.88 -8.27 6.20
CA GLY A 94 -8.34 -6.95 5.84
C GLY A 94 -6.92 -7.03 5.26
N THR A 95 -6.17 -5.95 5.44
CA THR A 95 -4.77 -5.86 4.99
C THR A 95 -3.85 -6.62 5.95
N GLU A 96 -3.28 -7.73 5.49
CA GLU A 96 -2.41 -8.60 6.30
C GLU A 96 -0.91 -8.30 6.15
N ALA A 97 -0.51 -7.50 5.16
CA ALA A 97 0.88 -7.12 4.94
C ALA A 97 1.00 -5.69 4.42
N ARG A 98 2.00 -4.96 4.91
CA ARG A 98 2.38 -3.62 4.44
C ARG A 98 3.90 -3.51 4.39
N ALA A 99 4.41 -2.78 3.40
CA ALA A 99 5.80 -2.35 3.30
C ALA A 99 5.85 -0.82 3.43
N GLU A 100 6.81 -0.32 4.20
CA GLU A 100 7.01 1.11 4.45
C GLU A 100 8.51 1.44 4.47
N THR A 101 8.86 2.64 4.01
CA THR A 101 10.20 3.20 4.19
C THR A 101 10.26 3.89 5.54
N GLN A 102 11.20 3.48 6.40
CA GLN A 102 11.36 4.01 7.76
C GLN A 102 12.84 4.23 8.04
N THR A 103 13.15 5.30 8.78
CA THR A 103 14.49 5.49 9.34
C THR A 103 14.64 4.63 10.58
N VAL A 104 15.70 3.82 10.63
CA VAL A 104 15.98 2.93 11.76
C VAL A 104 17.25 3.41 12.46
N LEU A 105 17.15 3.68 13.76
CA LEU A 105 18.31 3.92 14.62
C LEU A 105 18.71 2.61 15.29
N LYS A 106 19.98 2.25 15.14
CA LYS A 106 20.62 1.14 15.85
C LYS A 106 21.65 1.69 16.82
N VAL A 107 21.56 1.27 18.08
CA VAL A 107 22.53 1.62 19.12
C VAL A 107 23.38 0.41 19.50
N SER A 108 24.55 0.65 20.09
CA SER A 108 25.49 -0.42 20.46
C SER A 108 25.01 -1.27 21.63
N ARG A 109 24.18 -0.72 22.51
CA ARG A 109 23.67 -1.38 23.73
C ARG A 109 22.31 -0.82 24.16
N PRO A 110 21.46 -1.60 24.85
CA PRO A 110 20.10 -1.19 25.21
C PRO A 110 20.03 0.06 26.10
N GLU A 111 21.03 0.27 26.95
CA GLU A 111 21.07 1.39 27.90
C GLU A 111 21.07 2.74 27.18
N VAL A 112 21.68 2.83 26.00
CA VAL A 112 21.68 4.06 25.18
C VAL A 112 20.27 4.40 24.72
N LEU A 113 19.46 3.39 24.37
CA LEU A 113 18.07 3.60 23.98
C LEU A 113 17.24 4.13 25.17
N GLU A 114 17.50 3.60 26.37
CA GLU A 114 16.85 4.05 27.60
C GLU A 114 17.24 5.49 27.98
N GLU A 115 18.50 5.87 27.81
CA GLU A 115 18.95 7.26 27.97
C GLU A 115 18.23 8.19 26.99
N LEU A 116 18.13 7.80 25.71
CA LEU A 116 17.39 8.57 24.71
C LEU A 116 15.89 8.70 25.04
N ARG A 117 15.26 7.66 25.58
CA ARG A 117 13.86 7.69 26.04
C ARG A 117 13.64 8.63 27.22
N ARG A 118 14.68 8.91 28.02
CA ARG A 118 14.64 9.88 29.13
C ARG A 118 15.01 11.30 28.70
N SER A 119 15.51 11.47 27.48
CA SER A 119 15.91 12.74 26.90
C SER A 119 14.78 13.45 26.12
N LYS A 120 15.08 14.65 25.60
CA LYS A 120 14.20 15.38 24.68
C LYS A 120 13.90 14.64 23.36
N ALA A 121 14.67 13.60 23.04
CA ALA A 121 14.51 12.79 21.81
C ALA A 121 13.38 11.77 21.88
N ALA A 122 12.85 11.46 23.08
CA ALA A 122 11.83 10.44 23.27
C ALA A 122 10.61 10.61 22.33
N ARG A 123 10.18 11.86 22.10
CA ARG A 123 9.07 12.19 21.20
C ARG A 123 9.33 11.90 19.72
N PHE A 124 10.60 11.76 19.32
CA PHE A 124 11.03 11.44 17.96
C PHE A 124 11.26 9.95 17.76
N LEU A 125 11.28 9.16 18.83
CA LEU A 125 11.33 7.70 18.75
C LEU A 125 9.94 7.13 18.44
N GLY A 126 9.90 6.16 17.53
CA GLY A 126 8.73 5.40 17.14
C GLY A 126 8.70 4.02 17.81
N GLU A 127 8.20 3.04 17.06
CA GLU A 127 8.10 1.65 17.51
C GLU A 127 9.50 1.02 17.71
N PRO A 128 9.75 0.32 18.84
CA PRO A 128 10.96 -0.47 19.01
C PRO A 128 10.93 -1.72 18.11
N LEU A 129 12.03 -1.98 17.41
CA LEU A 129 12.23 -3.20 16.61
C LEU A 129 13.05 -4.26 17.35
N GLY A 130 13.50 -3.95 18.57
CA GLY A 130 14.29 -4.82 19.43
C GLY A 130 14.90 -4.04 20.60
N PRO A 131 15.78 -4.68 21.39
CA PRO A 131 16.40 -4.05 22.56
C PRO A 131 17.40 -2.93 22.19
N THR A 132 17.93 -2.93 20.96
CA THR A 132 18.94 -1.97 20.49
C THR A 132 18.54 -1.24 19.21
N THR A 133 17.30 -1.41 18.77
CA THR A 133 16.84 -0.91 17.46
C THR A 133 15.47 -0.27 17.60
N VAL A 134 15.31 0.93 17.04
CA VAL A 134 14.04 1.69 17.10
C VAL A 134 13.79 2.42 15.79
N ILE A 135 12.53 2.56 15.41
CA ILE A 135 12.13 3.45 14.32
C ILE A 135 12.30 4.90 14.79
N VAL A 136 12.85 5.75 13.93
CA VAL A 136 12.84 7.20 14.13
C VAL A 136 11.72 7.79 13.29
N LYS A 137 10.91 8.66 13.89
CA LYS A 137 9.82 9.34 13.19
C LYS A 137 10.38 10.16 12.02
N GLY A 138 9.65 10.16 10.90
CA GLY A 138 10.08 10.80 9.66
C GLY A 138 10.56 12.24 9.85
N GLY A 139 11.72 12.56 9.27
CA GLY A 139 12.32 13.89 9.31
C GLY A 139 12.89 14.32 10.68
N ALA A 140 12.95 13.42 11.66
CA ALA A 140 13.45 13.74 13.00
C ALA A 140 14.86 13.22 13.30
N ILE A 141 15.54 12.58 12.33
CA ILE A 141 16.85 11.96 12.53
C ILE A 141 17.87 12.94 13.10
N GLN A 142 18.03 14.13 12.49
CA GLN A 142 18.98 15.13 12.98
C GLN A 142 18.74 15.53 14.44
N LYS A 143 17.48 15.63 14.88
CA LYS A 143 17.15 15.96 16.28
C LYS A 143 17.53 14.84 17.25
N VAL A 144 17.52 13.59 16.77
CA VAL A 144 17.99 12.43 17.54
C VAL A 144 19.51 12.42 17.59
N MET A 145 20.19 12.76 16.49
CA MET A 145 21.65 12.90 16.44
C MET A 145 22.16 13.99 17.39
N ASP A 146 21.48 15.13 17.43
CA ASP A 146 21.80 16.23 18.35
C ASP A 146 21.63 15.78 19.81
N ALA A 147 20.57 15.02 20.11
CA ALA A 147 20.33 14.51 21.46
C ALA A 147 21.34 13.44 21.87
N LEU A 148 21.77 12.57 20.96
CA LEU A 148 22.88 11.64 21.19
C LEU A 148 24.16 12.41 21.54
N THR A 149 24.46 13.48 20.80
CA THR A 149 25.63 14.32 21.05
C THR A 149 25.57 14.99 22.43
N GLU A 150 24.40 15.48 22.83
CA GLU A 150 24.18 16.03 24.18
C GLU A 150 24.33 15.01 25.31
N LEU A 151 24.11 13.72 25.01
CA LEU A 151 24.38 12.60 25.91
C LEU A 151 25.84 12.13 25.87
N GLY A 152 26.70 12.79 25.10
CA GLY A 152 28.11 12.42 24.94
C GLY A 152 28.34 11.24 23.98
N LEU A 153 27.37 10.94 23.13
CA LEU A 153 27.42 9.85 22.16
C LEU A 153 27.50 10.41 20.74
N LEU A 154 28.57 10.08 20.03
CA LEU A 154 28.67 10.36 18.61
C LEU A 154 28.06 9.21 17.82
N ALA A 155 27.30 9.55 16.78
CA ALA A 155 26.65 8.58 15.90
C ALA A 155 26.86 8.96 14.43
N GLU A 156 26.81 7.95 13.57
CA GLU A 156 26.90 8.11 12.12
C GLU A 156 25.48 8.15 11.53
N ASP A 157 25.22 9.11 10.64
CA ASP A 157 23.99 9.16 9.86
C ASP A 157 24.24 8.63 8.44
N LEU A 158 23.74 7.42 8.18
CA LEU A 158 23.79 6.76 6.87
C LEU A 158 22.46 6.86 6.12
N THR A 159 21.54 7.70 6.59
CA THR A 159 20.20 7.86 5.98
C THR A 159 20.23 8.80 4.79
N GLU A 160 21.28 9.62 4.68
CA GLU A 160 21.57 10.52 3.57
C GLU A 160 22.67 9.93 2.66
N GLU A 161 22.47 8.71 2.14
CA GLU A 161 23.28 8.29 0.99
C GLU A 161 22.81 9.07 -0.27
N LYS A 162 23.77 9.79 -0.85
CA LYS A 162 23.66 10.66 -2.04
C LYS A 162 23.08 9.99 -3.27
#